data_AF-A0A811TAB5-F1
#
_entry.id   AF-A0A811TAB5-F1
#
_cell.length_a   1.000
_cell.length_b   1.000
_cell.length_c   1.000
_cell.angle_alpha   90.00
_cell.angle_beta   90.00
_cell.angle_gamma   90.00
#
_symmetry.space_group_name_H-M   'P 1'
#
loop_
_entity.id
_entity.type
_entity.pdbx_description
1 polymer ?
#
loop_
_entity_poly.entity_id
_entity_poly.type
_entity_poly.pdbx_seq_one_letter_code
_entity_poly.pdbx_strand_id
1 'polypeptide(L)'
;MGVVGFVENQPDGTVNIVAEGEGEILEEFVEKAQPEDDPLIRITQVDVEYEKATGEFELFGIKHRSSEERLPIGLIPLQNR
;
A
#
# COMPACT_ATOMS: atom_id res chain seq x y z
N MET A 1 -12.96 9.15 8.97
CA MET A 1 -13.38 8.41 7.77
C MET A 1 -13.55 6.97 8.19
N GLY A 2 -14.71 6.36 8.00
CA GLY A 2 -15.04 5.00 8.44
C GLY A 2 -14.48 3.93 7.50
N VAL A 3 -13.18 4.00 7.24
CA VAL A 3 -12.46 3.10 6.33
C VAL A 3 -11.55 2.20 7.15
N VAL A 4 -11.55 0.91 6.84
CA VAL A 4 -10.67 -0.11 7.42
C VAL A 4 -9.81 -0.74 6.32
N GLY A 5 -8.68 -1.35 6.66
CA GLY A 5 -7.77 -1.92 5.66
C GLY A 5 -6.30 -1.64 5.94
N PHE A 6 -5.48 -1.56 4.90
CA PHE A 6 -4.06 -1.27 5.05
C PHE A 6 -3.44 -0.56 3.85
N VAL A 7 -2.30 0.06 4.10
CA VAL A 7 -1.39 0.59 3.08
C VAL A 7 -0.02 -0.09 3.18
N GLU A 8 0.57 -0.44 2.04
CA GLU A 8 1.86 -1.15 1.94
C GLU A 8 2.73 -0.55 0.83
N ASN A 9 4.02 -0.33 1.15
CA ASN A 9 5.01 0.03 0.14
C ASN A 9 5.56 -1.22 -0.55
N GLN A 10 5.39 -1.28 -1.86
CA GLN A 10 5.91 -2.35 -2.70
C GLN A 10 7.41 -2.17 -2.99
N PRO A 11 8.16 -3.26 -3.25
CA PRO A 11 9.59 -3.20 -3.55
C PRO A 11 9.93 -2.42 -4.84
N ASP A 12 8.98 -2.33 -5.77
CA ASP A 12 9.12 -1.58 -7.02
C ASP A 12 8.90 -0.07 -6.86
N GLY A 13 8.58 0.39 -5.64
CA GLY A 13 8.31 1.78 -5.31
C GLY A 13 6.85 2.19 -5.44
N THR A 14 5.95 1.27 -5.81
CA THR A 14 4.51 1.53 -5.82
C THR A 14 3.93 1.46 -4.41
N VAL A 15 2.76 2.08 -4.22
CA VAL A 15 2.00 2.02 -2.97
C VAL A 15 0.73 1.23 -3.24
N ASN A 16 0.52 0.16 -2.48
CA ASN A 16 -0.69 -0.63 -2.54
C ASN A 16 -1.59 -0.27 -1.35
N ILE A 17 -2.88 -0.03 -1.61
CA ILE A 17 -3.87 0.29 -0.59
C ILE A 17 -5.05 -0.67 -0.75
N VAL A 18 -5.38 -1.37 0.33
CA VAL A 18 -6.63 -2.14 0.44
C VAL A 18 -7.51 -1.42 1.44
N ALA A 19 -8.71 -1.06 1.02
CA ALA A 19 -9.64 -0.28 1.82
C ALA A 19 -11.05 -0.84 1.70
N GLU A 20 -11.71 -0.99 2.84
CA GLU A 20 -13.12 -1.38 2.93
C GLU A 20 -13.91 -0.31 3.68
N GLY A 21 -15.12 -0.07 3.21
CA GLY A 21 -15.98 0.97 3.75
C GLY A 21 -17.21 1.16 2.88
N GLU A 22 -18.02 2.16 3.21
CA GLU A 22 -19.14 2.57 2.38
C GLU A 22 -18.63 3.19 1.07
N GLY A 23 -19.33 2.93 -0.05
CA GLY A 23 -18.88 3.34 -1.38
C GLY A 23 -18.57 4.84 -1.49
N GLU A 24 -19.45 5.70 -1.00
CA GLU A 24 -19.24 7.16 -1.00
C GLU A 24 -18.00 7.58 -0.20
N ILE A 25 -17.71 6.89 0.91
CA ILE A 25 -16.52 7.15 1.74
C ILE A 25 -15.26 6.65 1.03
N LEU A 26 -15.33 5.54 0.30
CA LEU A 26 -14.21 5.00 -0.47
C LEU A 26 -13.87 5.88 -1.67
N GLU A 27 -14.86 6.45 -2.35
CA GLU A 27 -14.65 7.43 -3.42
C GLU A 27 -13.92 8.67 -2.89
N GLU A 28 -14.39 9.25 -1.79
CA GLU A 28 -13.71 10.40 -1.14
C GLU A 28 -12.29 10.04 -0.66
N PHE A 29 -12.10 8.81 -0.19
CA PHE A 29 -10.79 8.31 0.23
C PHE A 29 -9.81 8.21 -0.94
N VAL A 30 -10.25 7.70 -2.10
CA VAL A 30 -9.43 7.59 -3.31
C VAL A 30 -9.00 8.97 -3.81
N GLU A 31 -9.90 9.96 -3.78
CA GLU A 31 -9.56 11.34 -4.15
C GLU A 31 -8.52 11.93 -3.18
N LYS A 32 -8.70 11.74 -1.87
CA LYS A 32 -7.76 12.22 -0.84
C LYS A 32 -6.40 11.52 -0.88
N ALA A 33 -6.37 10.28 -1.34
CA ALA A 33 -5.12 9.52 -1.53
C ALA A 33 -4.30 10.03 -2.74
N GLN A 34 -4.86 10.95 -3.54
CA GLN A 34 -4.22 11.56 -4.69
C GLN A 34 -3.96 13.06 -4.44
N PRO A 35 -2.91 13.42 -3.69
CA PRO A 35 -2.56 14.82 -3.47
C PRO A 35 -1.97 15.44 -4.75
N GLU A 36 -2.84 15.87 -5.67
CA GLU A 36 -2.46 16.52 -6.93
C GLU A 36 -1.74 17.87 -6.71
N ASP A 37 -2.00 18.53 -5.58
CA ASP A 37 -1.48 19.85 -5.25
C ASP A 37 -0.15 19.84 -4.47
N ASP A 38 0.42 18.66 -4.15
CA ASP A 38 1.67 18.59 -3.38
C ASP A 38 2.89 18.68 -4.31
N PRO A 39 3.73 19.73 -4.21
CA PRO A 39 4.88 19.92 -5.10
C PRO A 39 5.98 18.86 -4.93
N LEU A 40 5.92 18.04 -3.88
CA LEU A 40 6.88 16.97 -3.59
C LEU A 40 6.38 15.59 -4.02
N ILE A 41 5.11 15.45 -4.39
CA ILE A 41 4.49 14.17 -4.76
C ILE A 41 4.16 14.19 -6.25
N ARG A 42 4.58 13.14 -6.96
CA ARG A 42 4.25 12.97 -8.38
C ARG A 42 3.64 11.60 -8.61
N ILE A 43 2.35 11.59 -8.89
CA ILE A 43 1.59 10.39 -9.23
C ILE A 43 1.63 10.22 -10.74
N THR A 44 2.13 9.08 -11.21
CA THR A 44 2.19 8.77 -12.66
C THR A 44 0.99 7.96 -13.13
N GLN A 45 0.42 7.14 -12.25
CA GLN A 45 -0.70 6.25 -12.54
C GLN A 45 -1.38 5.88 -11.21
N VAL A 46 -2.70 5.71 -11.26
CA VAL A 46 -3.51 5.14 -10.19
C VAL A 46 -4.43 4.11 -10.80
N ASP A 47 -4.40 2.89 -10.27
CA ASP A 47 -5.31 1.81 -10.64
C ASP A 47 -6.24 1.55 -9.45
N VAL A 48 -7.55 1.59 -9.68
CA VAL A 48 -8.57 1.40 -8.64
C VAL A 48 -9.50 0.29 -9.07
N GLU A 49 -9.63 -0.72 -8.21
CA GLU A 49 -10.55 -1.84 -8.40
C GLU A 49 -11.49 -1.91 -7.19
N TYR A 50 -12.79 -2.05 -7.45
CA TYR A 50 -13.81 -2.16 -6.41
C TYR A 50 -14.35 -3.58 -6.36
N GLU A 51 -14.33 -4.18 -5.17
CA GLU A 51 -14.86 -5.51 -4.91
C GLU A 51 -15.78 -5.50 -3.67
N LYS A 52 -16.40 -6.64 -3.39
CA LYS A 52 -17.17 -6.80 -2.14
C LYS A 52 -16.21 -6.81 -0.96
N ALA A 53 -16.55 -6.09 0.11
CA ALA A 53 -15.81 -6.12 1.36
C ALA A 53 -15.64 -7.58 1.85
N THR A 54 -14.40 -7.95 2.17
CA THR A 54 -14.06 -9.25 2.76
C THR A 54 -14.42 -9.26 4.24
N GLY A 55 -14.42 -8.09 4.90
CA GLY A 55 -14.71 -7.95 6.33
C GLY A 55 -13.55 -8.45 7.21
N GLU A 56 -12.36 -8.61 6.63
CA GLU A 56 -11.17 -9.09 7.34
C GLU A 56 -10.49 -8.00 8.16
N PHE A 57 -10.88 -6.73 7.99
CA PHE A 57 -10.23 -5.59 8.62
C PHE A 57 -11.14 -4.92 9.64
N GLU A 58 -10.63 -4.73 10.85
CA GLU A 58 -11.32 -3.97 11.91
C GLU A 58 -10.75 -2.54 12.06
N LEU A 59 -9.53 -2.32 11.56
CA LEU A 59 -8.77 -1.08 11.68
C LEU A 59 -8.06 -0.77 10.37
N PHE A 60 -7.67 0.50 10.18
CA PHE A 60 -6.79 0.93 9.10
C PHE A 60 -5.36 1.06 9.60
N GLY A 61 -4.40 0.41 8.93
CA GLY A 61 -3.00 0.38 9.38
C GLY A 61 -1.95 0.47 8.27
N ILE A 62 -0.70 0.74 8.65
CA ILE A 62 0.44 0.65 7.74
C ILE A 62 1.01 -0.76 7.86
N LYS A 63 0.99 -1.51 6.77
CA LYS A 63 1.61 -2.82 6.69
C LYS A 63 3.09 -2.63 6.36
N HIS A 64 3.93 -2.94 7.33
CA HIS A 64 5.36 -3.06 7.11
C HIS A 64 5.68 -4.46 6.59
N ARG A 65 6.58 -4.54 5.61
CA ARG A 65 7.17 -5.83 5.21
C ARG A 65 7.75 -6.50 6.46
N SER A 66 7.45 -7.78 6.69
CA SER A 66 8.09 -8.54 7.75
C SER A 66 9.61 -8.53 7.55
N SER A 67 10.35 -8.42 8.64
CA SER A 67 11.79 -8.19 8.61
C SER A 67 12.60 -9.39 8.06
N GLU A 68 11.96 -10.50 7.71
CA GLU A 68 12.62 -11.70 7.18
C GLU A 68 13.12 -11.61 5.73
N GLU A 69 12.85 -10.52 5.01
CA GLU A 69 13.42 -10.27 3.67
C GLU A 69 14.52 -9.19 3.64
N ARG A 70 14.99 -8.74 4.81
CA ARG A 70 16.30 -8.09 4.87
C ARG A 70 17.34 -9.19 4.86
N LEU A 71 17.71 -9.67 3.67
CA LEU A 71 18.94 -10.43 3.51
C LEU A 71 20.06 -9.61 4.16
N PRO A 72 20.78 -10.15 5.16
CA PRO A 72 21.88 -9.43 5.75
C PRO A 72 22.89 -9.17 4.64
N ILE A 73 23.25 -7.88 4.50
CA ILE A 73 24.31 -7.39 3.63
C ILE A 73 25.60 -8.12 4.08
N GLY A 74 25.89 -9.28 3.48
CA GLY A 74 26.98 -10.14 3.96
C GLY A 74 27.05 -11.58 3.45
N LEU A 75 26.06 -12.10 2.71
CA LEU A 75 26.18 -13.45 2.13
C LEU A 75 26.02 -13.44 0.61
N ILE A 76 27.05 -12.99 -0.09
CA ILE A 76 27.33 -13.52 -1.43
C ILE A 76 27.92 -14.93 -1.21
N PRO A 77 27.24 -16.02 -1.62
CA PRO A 77 27.91 -17.31 -1.64
C PRO A 77 29.04 -17.21 -2.65
N LEU A 78 30.28 -17.29 -2.17
CA LEU A 78 31.44 -17.56 -3.01
C LEU A 78 31.18 -18.88 -3.71
N GLN A 79 30.70 -18.83 -4.95
CA GLN A 79 30.74 -19.97 -5.84
C GLN A 79 32.22 -20.18 -6.17
N ASN A 80 32.80 -21.11 -5.41
CA ASN A 80 34.15 -21.62 -5.53
C ASN A 80 34.35 -22.16 -6.97
N ARG A 81 35.26 -21.55 -7.74
CA ARG A 81 35.83 -22.15 -8.94
C ARG A 81 37.21 -22.67 -8.63
#